data_AF-A0A521RA34-F1
#
_entry.id   AF-A0A521RA34-F1
#
_cell.length_a   1.000
_cell.length_b   1.000
_cell.length_c   1.000
_cell.angle_alpha   90.00
_cell.angle_beta   90.00
_cell.angle_gamma   90.00
#
_symmetry.space_group_name_H-M   'P 1'
#
loop_
_entity.id
_entity.type
_entity.pdbx_description
1 polymer ?
#
loop_
_entity_poly.entity_id
_entity_poly.type
_entity_poly.pdbx_seq_one_letter_code
_entity_poly.pdbx_strand_id
1 'polypeptide(L)'
;MPYKGTVRGKVIELESDVPLPDGTEVEIVVKDHEKKTVTASGHPRSSPQAILKFLDTPPLCTSDDVEALLQAIRQAKRPVGFEGIFDKN
;
A
#
# COMPACT_ATOMS: atom_id res chain seq x y z
N MET A 1 33.39 -5.96 -4.07
CA MET A 1 32.40 -5.72 -5.15
C MET A 1 31.34 -6.80 -5.00
N PRO A 2 30.05 -6.47 -4.76
CA PRO A 2 29.03 -7.50 -4.57
C PRO A 2 28.67 -8.15 -5.92
N TYR A 3 28.65 -9.48 -5.95
CA TYR A 3 28.23 -10.25 -7.11
C TYR A 3 26.75 -10.58 -7.02
N LYS A 4 26.06 -10.56 -8.17
CA LYS A 4 24.64 -10.86 -8.26
C LYS A 4 24.45 -12.21 -8.93
N GLY A 5 23.51 -12.96 -8.42
CA GLY A 5 23.16 -14.27 -8.95
C GLY A 5 21.73 -14.64 -8.61
N THR A 6 21.28 -15.74 -9.19
CA THR A 6 19.98 -16.34 -8.91
C THR A 6 20.15 -17.74 -8.37
N VAL A 7 19.31 -18.09 -7.40
CA VAL A 7 19.29 -19.45 -6.84
C VAL A 7 18.59 -20.37 -7.83
N ARG A 8 19.28 -21.43 -8.26
CA ARG A 8 18.72 -22.53 -9.05
C ARG A 8 18.87 -23.84 -8.29
N GLY A 9 17.79 -24.24 -7.62
CA GLY A 9 17.81 -25.42 -6.77
C GLY A 9 18.73 -25.22 -5.56
N LYS A 10 19.87 -25.94 -5.53
CA LYS A 10 20.89 -25.85 -4.47
C LYS A 10 22.14 -25.06 -4.85
N VAL A 11 22.18 -24.49 -6.06
CA VAL A 11 23.34 -23.77 -6.60
C VAL A 11 22.97 -22.31 -6.83
N ILE A 12 23.92 -21.40 -6.65
CA ILE A 12 23.78 -19.98 -7.01
C ILE A 12 24.47 -19.77 -8.35
N GLU A 13 23.70 -19.44 -9.38
CA GLU A 13 24.24 -19.06 -10.69
C GLU A 13 24.51 -17.55 -10.70
N LEU A 14 25.77 -17.15 -10.90
CA LEU A 14 26.18 -15.75 -10.94
C LEU A 14 25.93 -15.17 -12.34
N GLU A 15 25.53 -13.89 -12.41
CA GLU A 15 25.20 -13.21 -13.67
C GLU A 15 26.45 -12.86 -14.51
N SER A 16 27.63 -12.84 -13.88
CA SER A 16 28.91 -12.48 -14.51
C SER A 16 30.01 -13.42 -14.04
N ASP A 17 31.03 -13.63 -14.86
CA ASP A 17 32.24 -14.34 -14.46
C ASP A 17 32.91 -13.63 -13.28
N VAL A 18 33.20 -14.41 -12.24
CA VAL A 18 33.75 -13.92 -10.99
C VAL A 18 35.15 -14.50 -10.82
N PRO A 19 36.21 -13.67 -10.82
CA PRO A 19 37.58 -14.14 -10.69
C PRO A 19 37.93 -14.41 -9.22
N LEU A 20 37.10 -15.20 -8.52
CA LEU A 20 37.41 -15.64 -7.15
C LEU A 20 38.07 -17.03 -7.22
N PRO A 21 39.18 -17.23 -6.50
CA PRO A 21 39.83 -18.54 -6.45
C PRO A 21 38.96 -19.56 -5.73
N ASP A 22 39.12 -20.83 -6.09
CA ASP A 22 38.45 -21.94 -5.45
C ASP A 22 38.75 -21.97 -3.94
N GLY A 23 37.71 -22.18 -3.13
CA GLY A 23 37.81 -22.21 -1.66
C GLY A 23 37.62 -20.85 -0.98
N THR A 24 37.27 -19.79 -1.70
CA THR A 24 36.94 -18.49 -1.10
C THR A 24 35.63 -18.57 -0.30
N GLU A 25 35.67 -18.17 0.98
CA GLU A 25 34.47 -17.99 1.80
C GLU A 25 33.67 -16.77 1.32
N VAL A 26 32.36 -16.95 1.13
CA VAL A 26 31.46 -15.89 0.67
C VAL A 26 30.26 -15.75 1.59
N GLU A 27 29.86 -14.52 1.87
CA GLU A 27 28.62 -14.19 2.55
C GLU A 27 27.51 -13.98 1.53
N ILE A 28 26.42 -14.74 1.67
CA ILE A 28 25.28 -14.69 0.74
C ILE A 28 24.17 -13.85 1.36
N VAL A 29 23.86 -12.72 0.72
CA VAL A 29 22.72 -11.87 1.11
C VAL A 29 21.58 -12.10 0.14
N VAL A 30 20.56 -12.84 0.58
CA VAL A 30 19.34 -13.04 -0.21
C VAL A 30 18.48 -11.79 -0.14
N LYS A 31 18.29 -11.13 -1.28
CA LYS A 31 17.32 -10.04 -1.43
C LYS A 31 16.08 -10.62 -2.07
N ASP A 32 15.01 -10.76 -1.30
CA ASP A 32 13.70 -11.05 -1.85
C ASP A 32 13.30 -9.88 -2.75
N HIS A 33 13.48 -10.07 -4.05
CA HIS A 33 12.82 -9.24 -5.04
C HIS A 33 11.34 -9.57 -4.96
N GLU A 34 10.66 -8.95 -4.00
CA GLU A 34 9.22 -9.00 -3.84
C GLU A 34 8.58 -8.81 -5.21
N LYS A 35 7.80 -9.81 -5.63
CA LYS A 35 6.80 -9.60 -6.67
C LYS A 35 6.03 -8.36 -6.25
N LYS A 36 6.18 -7.33 -7.07
CA LYS A 36 5.67 -5.97 -6.92
C LYS A 36 4.13 -5.98 -6.87
N THR A 37 3.54 -6.50 -5.80
CA THR A 37 2.18 -6.14 -5.37
C THR A 37 2.33 -5.03 -4.36
N VAL A 38 2.84 -3.90 -4.85
CA VAL A 38 2.90 -2.65 -4.11
C VAL A 38 1.47 -2.14 -4.05
N THR A 39 0.78 -2.40 -2.95
CA THR A 39 -0.24 -1.45 -2.47
C THR A 39 0.46 -0.48 -1.52
N ALA A 40 0.03 0.79 -1.56
CA ALA A 40 0.70 2.01 -1.10
C ALA A 40 1.26 2.06 0.34
N SER A 41 1.22 0.98 1.13
CA SER A 41 1.62 0.94 2.55
C SER A 41 2.73 -0.07 2.91
N GLY A 42 3.29 -0.82 1.96
CA GLY A 42 4.57 -1.52 2.13
C GLY A 42 4.67 -2.54 3.28
N HIS A 43 3.56 -3.16 3.70
CA HIS A 43 3.58 -4.16 4.78
C HIS A 43 3.05 -5.52 4.31
N PRO A 44 3.72 -6.63 4.67
CA PRO A 44 3.25 -7.97 4.39
C PRO A 44 1.93 -8.21 5.14
N ARG A 45 0.90 -8.61 4.38
CA ARG A 45 -0.52 -8.63 4.74
C ARG A 45 -0.89 -9.60 5.89
N SER A 46 0.07 -10.29 6.50
CA SER A 46 -0.18 -11.43 7.39
C SER A 46 0.55 -11.40 8.73
N SER A 47 1.28 -10.34 9.08
CA SER A 47 1.85 -10.22 10.42
C SER A 47 0.82 -9.58 11.39
N PRO A 48 0.73 -10.03 12.65
CA PRO A 48 -0.10 -9.36 13.67
C PRO A 48 0.19 -7.86 13.79
N GLN A 49 1.45 -7.46 13.53
CA GLN A 49 1.86 -6.05 13.52
C GLN A 49 1.25 -5.24 12.37
N ALA A 50 1.00 -5.85 11.21
CA ALA A 50 0.33 -5.18 10.09
C ALA A 50 -1.15 -4.89 10.42
N ILE A 51 -1.80 -5.81 11.14
CA ILE A 51 -3.18 -5.65 11.61
C ILE A 51 -3.26 -4.51 12.64
N LEU A 52 -2.34 -4.48 13.62
CA LEU A 52 -2.29 -3.41 14.62
C LEU A 52 -2.09 -2.04 13.99
N LYS A 53 -1.17 -1.91 13.03
CA LYS A 53 -0.97 -0.65 12.29
C LYS A 53 -2.20 -0.22 11.50
N PHE A 54 -2.92 -1.16 10.90
CA PHE A 54 -4.17 -0.87 10.20
C PHE A 54 -5.26 -0.36 11.16
N LEU A 55 -5.38 -0.97 12.34
CA LEU A 55 -6.33 -0.53 13.37
C LEU A 55 -5.98 0.83 13.98
N ASP A 56 -4.68 1.12 14.12
CA ASP A 56 -4.18 2.43 14.58
C ASP A 56 -4.29 3.52 13.50
N THR A 57 -4.60 3.15 12.25
CA THR A 57 -4.80 4.13 11.20
C THR A 57 -6.21 4.73 11.34
N PRO A 58 -6.35 6.04 11.63
CA PRO A 58 -7.66 6.68 11.68
C PRO A 58 -8.37 6.51 10.33
N PRO A 59 -9.72 6.49 10.29
CA PRO A 59 -10.46 6.32 9.06
C PRO A 59 -9.95 7.32 8.02
N LEU A 60 -9.53 6.79 6.87
CA LEU A 60 -8.96 7.54 5.76
C LEU A 60 -10.05 8.41 5.15
N CYS A 61 -10.36 9.54 5.79
CA CYS A 61 -11.18 10.58 5.20
C CYS A 61 -10.37 11.21 4.06
N THR A 62 -10.82 10.95 2.85
CA THR A 62 -10.21 11.52 1.64
C THR A 62 -10.74 12.93 1.41
N SER A 63 -10.06 13.71 0.57
CA SER A 63 -10.57 15.02 0.12
C SER A 63 -11.96 14.91 -0.50
N ASP A 64 -12.21 13.81 -1.21
CA ASP A 64 -13.44 13.56 -1.94
C ASP A 64 -14.61 13.35 -0.97
N ASP A 65 -14.37 12.68 0.16
CA ASP A 65 -15.37 12.51 1.23
C ASP A 65 -15.77 13.86 1.85
N VAL A 66 -14.79 14.74 2.05
CA VAL A 66 -15.01 16.09 2.58
C VAL A 66 -15.80 16.93 1.56
N GLU A 67 -15.46 16.83 0.28
CA GLU A 67 -16.15 17.55 -0.79
C GLU A 67 -17.60 17.07 -0.95
N ALA A 68 -17.83 15.76 -0.94
CA ALA A 68 -19.16 15.16 -0.99
C ALA A 68 -20.03 15.62 0.19
N LEU A 69 -19.45 15.67 1.40
CA LEU A 69 -20.13 16.18 2.59
C LEU A 69 -20.49 17.67 2.44
N LEU A 70 -19.55 18.50 1.97
CA LEU A 70 -19.79 19.93 1.74
C LEU A 70 -20.85 20.17 0.67
N GLN A 71 -20.87 19.35 -0.38
CA GLN A 71 -21.89 19.40 -1.43
C GLN A 71 -23.28 19.04 -0.87
N ALA A 72 -23.37 17.98 -0.07
CA ALA A 72 -24.62 17.59 0.58
C ALA A 72 -25.14 18.69 1.52
N ILE A 73 -24.28 19.34 2.31
CA ILE A 73 -24.65 20.48 3.15
C ILE A 73 -25.16 21.65 2.31
N ARG A 74 -24.50 21.97 1.18
CA ARG A 74 -24.95 23.04 0.27
C ARG A 74 -26.31 22.73 -0.38
N GLN A 75 -26.54 21.47 -0.74
CA GLN A 75 -27.81 21.02 -1.30
C GLN A 75 -28.94 21.05 -0.25
N ALA A 76 -28.67 20.59 0.97
CA ALA A 76 -29.61 20.61 2.08
C ALA A 76 -29.90 22.03 2.62
N LYS A 77 -28.99 22.99 2.40
CA LYS A 77 -29.20 24.41 2.70
C LYS A 77 -30.12 25.14 1.73
N ARG A 78 -30.56 24.50 0.63
CA ARG A 78 -31.65 25.08 -0.16
C ARG A 78 -32.95 24.83 0.62
N PRO A 79 -33.60 25.87 1.17
CA PRO A 79 -34.97 25.69 1.60
C PRO A 79 -35.75 25.20 0.38
N VAL A 80 -36.17 23.94 0.39
CA VAL A 80 -37.36 23.59 -0.36
C VAL A 80 -38.44 24.44 0.30
N GLY A 81 -38.98 25.42 -0.44
CA GLY A 81 -40.21 26.05 -0.03
C GLY A 81 -41.25 24.94 0.02
N PHE A 82 -41.37 24.30 1.18
CA PHE A 82 -42.42 23.35 1.42
C PHE A 82 -43.67 24.20 1.56
N GLU A 83 -44.39 24.37 0.47
CA GLU A 83 -45.77 24.83 0.53
C GLU A 83 -46.55 23.73 1.24
N GLY A 84 -46.83 23.95 2.52
CA GLY A 84 -47.75 23.12 3.25
C GLY A 84 -49.13 23.22 2.60
N ILE A 85 -49.90 22.15 2.73
CA ILE A 85 -51.30 22.09 2.27
C ILE A 85 -52.16 23.22 2.89
N PHE A 86 -51.66 23.88 3.93
CA PHE A 86 -52.29 24.97 4.67
C PHE A 86 -51.81 26.37 4.26
N ASP A 87 -50.80 26.50 3.40
CA ASP A 87 -50.24 27.79 2.97
C ASP A 87 -51.02 28.41 1.78
N LYS A 88 -52.01 27.69 1.24
CA LYS A 88 -52.93 28.15 0.20
C LYS A 88 -54.21 28.70 0.84
N ASN A 89 -54.17 29.94 1.34
CA ASN A 89 -55.36 30.71 1.72
C ASN A 89 -55.30 32.12 1.13
#